data_AF-A0A9X3WZP2-F1
#
_entry.id   AF-A0A9X3WZP2-F1
#
_cell.length_a   1.000
_cell.length_b   1.000
_cell.length_c   1.000
_cell.angle_alpha   90.00
_cell.angle_beta   90.00
_cell.angle_gamma   90.00
#
_symmetry.space_group_name_H-M   'P 1'
#
loop_
_entity.id
_entity.type
_entity.pdbx_description
1 polymer ?
#
loop_
_entity_poly.entity_id
_entity_poly.type
_entity_poly.pdbx_seq_one_letter_code
_entity_poly.pdbx_strand_id
1 'polypeptide(L)'
;MRRLLLALALAVTGCGSSYYYQPAEQANASVSGYPAARYDIPPGSGKGDVRVSSFGVTDVRLSEDEKPVRALHVRFVVANEDGTEPWTVDTRELRVQFADMAGETAPALANATHEGMPVVVVPRGESTTIDAYFPLPESLRGARDLPQFDIVWRVHTDDRVVTQRTPFERRTIEPPPSTVTYGYGYGWGGGAYPYWWYDPFFYPRSVVIQRGPAQPRVYYYGYPR
;
A
#
# COMPACT_ATOMS: atom_id res chain seq x y z
N MET A 1 14.48 -1.36 62.23
CA MET A 1 13.71 -2.38 61.47
C MET A 1 12.85 -1.65 60.44
N ARG A 2 13.37 -1.13 59.33
CA ARG A 2 13.62 -1.77 58.01
C ARG A 2 12.53 -2.72 57.53
N ARG A 3 11.59 -2.23 56.71
CA ARG A 3 10.96 -2.98 55.60
C ARG A 3 10.70 -2.02 54.44
N LEU A 4 11.66 -1.97 53.51
CA LEU A 4 11.44 -1.46 52.15
C LEU A 4 10.55 -2.48 51.43
N LEU A 5 9.40 -2.05 50.93
CA LEU A 5 8.60 -2.79 49.96
C LEU A 5 9.17 -2.49 48.57
N LEU A 6 9.89 -3.46 47.99
CA LEU A 6 10.23 -3.45 46.57
C LEU A 6 8.96 -3.77 45.76
N ALA A 7 8.43 -2.80 45.02
CA ALA A 7 7.45 -3.05 43.97
C ALA A 7 8.20 -3.54 42.72
N LEU A 8 8.00 -4.82 42.40
CA LEU A 8 8.55 -5.48 41.21
C LEU A 8 7.70 -5.08 39.98
N ALA A 9 8.17 -4.12 39.20
CA ALA A 9 7.54 -3.76 37.94
C ALA A 9 7.92 -4.78 36.84
N LEU A 10 7.04 -5.73 36.55
CA LEU A 10 7.13 -6.55 35.34
C LEU A 10 6.80 -5.68 34.13
N ALA A 11 7.82 -5.16 33.45
CA ALA A 11 7.67 -4.62 32.11
C ALA A 11 7.52 -5.79 31.12
N VAL A 12 6.29 -6.15 30.80
CA VAL A 12 6.01 -7.07 29.68
C VAL A 12 6.24 -6.27 28.39
N THR A 13 7.44 -6.40 27.81
CA THR A 13 7.70 -5.90 26.46
C THR A 13 6.96 -6.80 25.47
N GLY A 14 5.73 -6.44 25.13
CA GLY A 14 4.97 -7.09 24.06
C GLY A 14 5.66 -6.85 22.72
N CYS A 15 6.46 -7.81 22.26
CA CYS A 15 6.87 -7.88 20.86
C CYS A 15 5.62 -8.11 20.00
N GLY A 16 5.08 -7.02 19.45
CA GLY A 16 4.05 -7.11 18.42
C GLY A 16 4.66 -7.60 17.12
N SER A 17 4.03 -8.57 16.47
CA SER A 17 4.38 -8.97 15.11
C SER A 17 4.09 -7.83 14.14
N SER A 18 5.04 -7.54 13.26
CA SER A 18 4.85 -6.64 12.12
C SER A 18 4.38 -7.45 10.91
N TYR A 19 3.62 -6.83 10.02
CA TYR A 19 3.03 -7.49 8.86
C TYR A 19 3.31 -6.71 7.58
N TYR A 20 3.38 -7.41 6.46
CA TYR A 20 3.32 -6.85 5.11
C TYR A 20 2.30 -7.63 4.27
N TYR A 21 1.92 -7.08 3.12
CA TYR A 21 1.04 -7.75 2.18
C TYR A 21 1.80 -8.07 0.90
N GLN A 22 1.65 -9.30 0.43
CA GLN A 22 2.23 -9.78 -0.81
C GLN A 22 1.11 -10.15 -1.77
N PRO A 23 1.18 -9.78 -3.05
CA PRO A 23 0.26 -10.32 -4.03
C PRO A 23 0.36 -11.85 -4.06
N ALA A 24 -0.77 -12.54 -4.02
CA ALA A 24 -0.80 -14.00 -4.11
C ALA A 24 -0.52 -14.48 -5.55
N GLU A 25 -0.82 -13.63 -6.52
CA GLU A 25 -0.59 -13.87 -7.95
C GLU A 25 0.25 -12.73 -8.54
N GLN A 26 1.00 -13.04 -9.60
CA GLN A 26 1.79 -12.07 -10.37
C GLN A 26 2.81 -11.27 -9.53
N ALA A 27 3.25 -11.75 -8.37
CA ALA A 27 4.22 -11.08 -7.48
C ALA A 27 5.65 -11.06 -8.05
N ASN A 28 5.84 -10.39 -9.18
CA ASN A 28 7.06 -10.37 -9.99
C ASN A 28 7.65 -8.95 -10.12
N ALA A 29 7.18 -7.99 -9.32
CA ALA A 29 7.68 -6.61 -9.29
C ALA A 29 7.78 -6.07 -7.86
N SER A 30 8.33 -4.87 -7.74
CA SER A 30 8.34 -4.10 -6.49
C SER A 30 7.99 -2.64 -6.74
N VAL A 31 7.26 -2.02 -5.81
CA VAL A 31 6.96 -0.59 -5.80
C VAL A 31 7.36 -0.01 -4.45
N SER A 32 8.29 0.94 -4.45
CA SER A 32 8.83 1.57 -3.23
C SER A 32 9.29 0.57 -2.15
N GLY A 33 9.89 -0.56 -2.56
CA GLY A 33 10.37 -1.61 -1.66
C GLY A 33 9.31 -2.65 -1.22
N TYR A 34 8.05 -2.49 -1.63
CA TYR A 34 6.97 -3.44 -1.34
C TYR A 34 6.73 -4.39 -2.51
N PRO A 35 6.45 -5.69 -2.27
CA PRO A 35 6.06 -6.63 -3.32
C PRO A 35 4.87 -6.12 -4.11
N ALA A 36 4.95 -6.20 -5.43
CA ALA A 36 3.93 -5.70 -6.33
C ALA A 36 3.57 -6.75 -7.39
N ALA A 37 2.29 -6.78 -7.76
CA ALA A 37 1.84 -7.53 -8.91
C ALA A 37 2.03 -6.70 -10.17
N ARG A 38 2.58 -7.27 -11.25
CA ARG A 38 2.70 -6.58 -12.56
C ARG A 38 1.78 -7.23 -13.59
N TYR A 39 1.08 -6.40 -14.34
CA TYR A 39 0.20 -6.81 -15.43
C TYR A 39 0.52 -6.00 -16.68
N ASP A 40 0.83 -6.67 -17.78
CA ASP A 40 0.99 -6.00 -19.08
C ASP A 40 -0.38 -5.49 -19.57
N ILE A 41 -0.41 -4.28 -20.12
CA ILE A 41 -1.63 -3.59 -20.55
C ILE A 41 -1.52 -3.17 -22.02
N PRO A 42 -2.44 -3.64 -22.89
CA PRO A 42 -3.28 -4.82 -22.70
C PRO A 42 -2.44 -6.10 -22.50
N PRO A 43 -3.04 -7.20 -21.97
CA PRO A 43 -2.30 -8.44 -21.69
C PRO A 43 -1.52 -8.96 -22.89
N GLY A 44 -0.21 -9.17 -22.72
CA GLY A 44 0.70 -9.71 -23.75
C GLY A 44 1.10 -8.73 -24.86
N SER A 45 0.69 -7.46 -24.79
CA SER A 45 0.95 -6.47 -25.84
C SER A 45 2.31 -5.76 -25.71
N GLY A 46 2.86 -5.66 -24.50
CA GLY A 46 4.04 -4.85 -24.22
C GLY A 46 3.84 -3.33 -24.40
N LYS A 47 2.61 -2.83 -24.54
CA LYS A 47 2.31 -1.38 -24.66
C LYS A 47 2.49 -0.61 -23.34
N GLY A 48 2.64 -1.31 -22.23
CA GLY A 48 2.84 -0.75 -20.89
C GLY A 48 2.38 -1.72 -19.82
N ASP A 49 2.31 -1.26 -18.57
CA ASP A 49 1.92 -2.10 -17.43
C ASP A 49 1.20 -1.36 -16.31
N VAL A 50 0.52 -2.14 -15.49
CA VAL A 50 0.01 -1.72 -14.18
C VAL A 50 0.71 -2.55 -13.12
N ARG A 51 1.33 -1.86 -12.16
CA ARG A 51 1.87 -2.45 -10.94
C ARG A 51 0.99 -2.12 -9.75
N VAL A 52 0.60 -3.12 -8.98
CA VAL A 52 -0.27 -2.96 -7.80
C VAL A 52 0.45 -3.46 -6.57
N SER A 53 0.57 -2.60 -5.54
CA SER A 53 1.24 -2.91 -4.28
C SER A 53 0.41 -2.45 -3.09
N SER A 54 0.55 -3.12 -1.95
CA SER A 54 -0.09 -2.70 -0.70
C SER A 54 0.94 -2.35 0.37
N PHE A 55 0.73 -1.21 1.01
CA PHE A 55 1.55 -0.69 2.12
C PHE A 55 0.92 -1.05 3.48
N GLY A 56 -0.17 -1.82 3.45
CA GLY A 56 -0.90 -2.29 4.60
C GLY A 56 -1.86 -1.27 5.19
N VAL A 57 -2.16 -1.43 6.48
CA VAL A 57 -3.18 -0.66 7.17
C VAL A 57 -2.56 0.58 7.79
N THR A 58 -3.15 1.74 7.53
CA THR A 58 -2.73 3.04 8.04
C THR A 58 -3.93 3.85 8.53
N ASP A 59 -3.68 4.96 9.22
CA ASP A 59 -4.72 5.90 9.63
C ASP A 59 -4.66 7.14 8.72
N VAL A 60 -5.78 7.48 8.09
CA VAL A 60 -5.92 8.58 7.14
C VAL A 60 -6.87 9.63 7.72
N ARG A 61 -6.45 10.90 7.72
CA ARG A 61 -7.36 12.01 8.00
C ARG A 61 -7.92 12.57 6.69
N LEU A 62 -9.23 12.61 6.57
CA LEU A 62 -9.92 13.15 5.39
C LEU A 62 -10.03 14.68 5.43
N SER A 63 -10.02 15.26 6.64
CA SER A 63 -9.89 16.71 6.89
C SER A 63 -9.17 16.97 8.22
N GLU A 64 -8.72 18.21 8.46
CA GLU A 64 -7.96 18.57 9.66
C GLU A 64 -8.76 18.36 10.96
N ASP A 65 -10.08 18.53 10.91
CA ASP A 65 -10.97 18.43 12.07
C ASP A 65 -11.56 17.03 12.27
N GLU A 66 -11.36 16.10 11.32
CA GLU A 66 -11.91 14.76 11.37
C GLU A 66 -11.00 13.76 12.09
N LYS A 67 -11.66 12.79 12.74
CA LYS A 67 -10.94 11.65 13.31
C LYS A 67 -10.30 10.83 12.19
N PRO A 68 -9.08 10.31 12.41
CA PRO A 68 -8.47 9.41 11.44
C PRO A 68 -9.34 8.19 11.20
N VAL A 69 -9.53 7.85 9.93
CA VAL A 69 -10.17 6.63 9.47
C VAL A 69 -9.09 5.60 9.19
N ARG A 70 -9.27 4.39 9.72
CA ARG A 70 -8.38 3.28 9.42
C ARG A 70 -8.62 2.81 7.99
N ALA A 71 -7.58 2.77 7.19
CA ALA A 71 -7.67 2.43 5.79
C ALA A 71 -6.56 1.49 5.34
N LEU A 72 -6.87 0.65 4.36
CA LEU A 72 -5.91 -0.12 3.59
C LEU A 72 -5.31 0.80 2.52
N HIS A 73 -3.99 0.97 2.54
CA HIS A 73 -3.25 1.74 1.55
C HIS A 73 -2.77 0.84 0.42
N VAL A 74 -3.20 1.15 -0.79
CA VAL A 74 -2.80 0.48 -2.03
C VAL A 74 -2.25 1.51 -2.99
N ARG A 75 -1.14 1.17 -3.64
CA ARG A 75 -0.52 1.98 -4.68
C ARG A 75 -0.61 1.27 -6.02
N PHE A 76 -1.07 2.01 -7.01
CA PHE A 76 -1.01 1.65 -8.41
C PHE A 76 0.10 2.47 -9.06
N VAL A 77 0.92 1.84 -9.89
CA VAL A 77 1.78 2.53 -10.85
C VAL A 77 1.30 2.11 -12.23
N VAL A 78 0.81 3.07 -13.00
CA VAL A 78 0.25 2.84 -14.33
C VAL A 78 1.22 3.47 -15.33
N ALA A 79 1.80 2.66 -16.20
CA ALA A 79 2.75 3.09 -17.22
C ALA A 79 2.16 2.81 -18.61
N ASN A 80 1.97 3.88 -19.39
CA ASN A 80 1.58 3.81 -20.79
C ASN A 80 2.84 4.06 -21.62
N GLU A 81 3.58 3.00 -21.96
CA GLU A 81 4.90 3.13 -22.58
C GLU A 81 4.76 3.40 -24.09
N ASP A 82 4.00 2.54 -24.77
CA ASP A 82 3.86 2.50 -26.23
C ASP A 82 2.40 2.46 -26.71
N GLY A 83 1.42 2.75 -25.85
CA GLY A 83 0.03 2.94 -26.25
C GLY A 83 -0.14 4.12 -27.21
N THR A 84 -1.12 4.07 -28.12
CA THR A 84 -1.30 5.13 -29.12
C THR A 84 -2.06 6.33 -28.58
N GLU A 85 -2.97 6.11 -27.64
CA GLU A 85 -3.77 7.14 -26.96
C GLU A 85 -3.45 7.21 -25.46
N PRO A 86 -3.74 8.32 -24.78
CA PRO A 86 -3.68 8.38 -23.32
C PRO A 86 -4.57 7.32 -22.68
N TRP A 87 -4.06 6.63 -21.67
CA TRP A 87 -4.86 5.74 -20.85
C TRP A 87 -5.55 6.52 -19.75
N THR A 88 -6.65 5.99 -19.23
CA THR A 88 -7.32 6.60 -18.08
C THR A 88 -7.67 5.59 -17.00
N VAL A 89 -7.60 6.06 -15.75
CA VAL A 89 -8.03 5.32 -14.57
C VAL A 89 -9.00 6.19 -13.79
N ASP A 90 -10.27 5.78 -13.73
CA ASP A 90 -11.21 6.39 -12.81
C ASP A 90 -11.02 5.78 -11.41
N THR A 91 -10.52 6.60 -10.49
CA THR A 91 -10.26 6.16 -9.11
C THR A 91 -11.53 5.76 -8.36
N ARG A 92 -12.71 6.17 -8.85
CA ARG A 92 -14.02 5.73 -8.34
C ARG A 92 -14.44 4.36 -8.86
N GLU A 93 -13.72 3.76 -9.78
CA GLU A 93 -13.92 2.38 -10.25
C GLU A 93 -13.03 1.38 -9.49
N LEU A 94 -12.09 1.86 -8.68
CA LEU A 94 -11.25 1.02 -7.84
C LEU A 94 -12.07 0.42 -6.69
N ARG A 95 -11.86 -0.85 -6.42
CA ARG A 95 -12.65 -1.61 -5.43
C ARG A 95 -11.73 -2.51 -4.62
N VAL A 96 -12.02 -2.67 -3.34
CA VAL A 96 -11.48 -3.74 -2.51
C VAL A 96 -12.58 -4.69 -2.09
N GLN A 97 -12.33 -5.99 -2.22
CA GLN A 97 -13.12 -7.06 -1.64
C GLN A 97 -12.34 -7.60 -0.44
N PHE A 98 -12.83 -7.33 0.77
CA PHE A 98 -12.26 -7.94 1.96
C PHE A 98 -12.75 -9.39 2.07
N ALA A 99 -11.88 -10.30 2.47
CA ALA A 99 -12.28 -11.69 2.65
C ALA A 99 -13.35 -11.86 3.72
N ASP A 100 -14.18 -12.86 3.52
CA ASP A 100 -15.28 -13.25 4.42
C ASP A 100 -16.32 -12.14 4.65
N MET A 101 -16.31 -11.10 3.81
CA MET A 101 -17.28 -10.01 3.82
C MET A 101 -17.99 -9.91 2.47
N ALA A 102 -19.27 -9.56 2.50
CA ALA A 102 -20.05 -9.37 1.29
C ALA A 102 -19.84 -7.95 0.74
N GLY A 103 -19.66 -7.85 -0.58
CA GLY A 103 -19.61 -6.59 -1.30
C GLY A 103 -18.23 -5.94 -1.36
N GLU A 104 -18.11 -4.98 -2.26
CA GLU A 104 -16.87 -4.26 -2.54
C GLU A 104 -16.91 -2.86 -1.93
N THR A 105 -15.75 -2.38 -1.46
CA THR A 105 -15.57 -1.05 -0.88
C THR A 105 -14.80 -0.16 -1.85
N ALA A 106 -15.30 1.05 -2.10
CA ALA A 106 -14.59 2.08 -2.88
C ALA A 106 -13.56 2.81 -1.99
N PRO A 107 -12.53 3.44 -2.57
CA PRO A 107 -11.60 4.23 -1.79
C PRO A 107 -12.32 5.46 -1.20
N ALA A 108 -12.03 5.78 0.06
CA ALA A 108 -12.51 7.02 0.70
C ALA A 108 -11.63 8.22 0.32
N LEU A 109 -10.38 7.95 -0.02
CA LEU A 109 -9.41 8.92 -0.52
C LEU A 109 -8.57 8.29 -1.62
N ALA A 110 -8.31 9.04 -2.67
CA ALA A 110 -7.30 8.70 -3.66
C ALA A 110 -6.50 9.95 -4.03
N ASN A 111 -5.21 9.77 -4.30
CA ASN A 111 -4.31 10.82 -4.77
C ASN A 111 -3.50 10.28 -5.95
N ALA A 112 -3.11 11.16 -6.87
CA ALA A 112 -2.26 10.80 -8.00
C ALA A 112 -1.08 11.77 -8.12
N THR A 113 0.00 11.33 -8.77
CA THR A 113 1.18 12.19 -9.06
C THR A 113 0.82 13.39 -9.93
N HIS A 114 -0.13 13.22 -10.84
CA HIS A 114 -0.63 14.26 -11.72
C HIS A 114 -2.01 14.76 -11.25
N GLU A 115 -2.34 16.00 -11.63
CA GLU A 115 -3.68 16.56 -11.43
C GLU A 115 -4.72 15.84 -12.32
N GLY A 116 -6.01 16.06 -12.06
CA GLY A 116 -7.10 15.49 -12.87
C GLY A 116 -7.91 14.38 -12.19
N MET A 117 -8.04 14.42 -10.86
CA MET A 117 -8.93 13.49 -10.15
C MET A 117 -10.42 13.81 -10.44
N PRO A 118 -11.31 12.80 -10.49
CA PRO A 118 -11.07 11.39 -10.18
C PRO A 118 -10.57 10.54 -11.37
N VAL A 119 -10.55 11.10 -12.58
CA VAL A 119 -10.16 10.39 -13.83
C VAL A 119 -8.73 10.72 -14.18
N VAL A 120 -7.81 9.91 -13.68
CA VAL A 120 -6.37 10.08 -13.90
C VAL A 120 -6.03 9.74 -15.34
N VAL A 121 -5.45 10.71 -16.06
CA VAL A 121 -4.95 10.52 -17.43
C VAL A 121 -3.47 10.13 -17.37
N VAL A 122 -3.09 9.11 -18.15
CA VAL A 122 -1.71 8.63 -18.31
C VAL A 122 -1.32 8.79 -19.78
N PRO A 123 -0.62 9.89 -20.14
CA PRO A 123 -0.16 10.12 -21.49
C PRO A 123 0.75 9.00 -21.99
N ARG A 124 0.90 8.91 -23.32
CA ARG A 124 1.86 8.01 -23.94
C ARG A 124 3.30 8.36 -23.51
N GLY A 125 4.10 7.34 -23.24
CA GLY A 125 5.48 7.46 -22.78
C GLY A 125 5.60 7.85 -21.32
N GLU A 126 4.50 7.94 -20.57
CA GLU A 126 4.48 8.40 -19.19
C GLU A 126 4.00 7.33 -18.21
N SER A 127 4.28 7.59 -16.94
CA SER A 127 3.76 6.80 -15.83
C SER A 127 3.21 7.67 -14.72
N THR A 128 2.14 7.21 -14.08
CA THR A 128 1.51 7.89 -12.94
C THR A 128 1.40 6.93 -11.77
N THR A 129 1.66 7.45 -10.56
CA THR A 129 1.35 6.74 -9.31
C THR A 129 -0.02 7.20 -8.80
N ILE A 130 -0.85 6.25 -8.37
CA ILE A 130 -2.14 6.48 -7.71
C ILE A 130 -2.11 5.79 -6.36
N ASP A 131 -2.29 6.55 -5.28
CA ASP A 131 -2.46 6.02 -3.93
C ASP A 131 -3.94 6.03 -3.57
N ALA A 132 -4.50 4.85 -3.29
CA ALA A 132 -5.88 4.65 -2.89
C ALA A 132 -5.96 4.15 -1.45
N TYR A 133 -6.88 4.73 -0.68
CA TYR A 133 -7.09 4.43 0.73
C TYR A 133 -8.52 3.91 0.93
N PHE A 134 -8.63 2.60 1.16
CA PHE A 134 -9.92 1.92 1.33
C PHE A 134 -10.26 1.82 2.82
N PRO A 135 -11.36 2.41 3.28
CA PRO A 135 -11.72 2.34 4.70
C PRO A 135 -11.92 0.89 5.13
N LEU A 136 -11.37 0.53 6.28
CA LEU A 136 -11.61 -0.79 6.87
C LEU A 136 -13.03 -0.83 7.44
N PRO A 137 -13.78 -1.92 7.23
CA PRO A 137 -15.01 -2.19 7.95
C PRO A 137 -14.77 -2.19 9.46
N GLU A 138 -15.78 -1.81 10.25
CA GLU A 138 -15.64 -1.70 11.72
C GLU A 138 -15.23 -3.01 12.41
N SER A 139 -15.52 -4.15 11.76
CA SER A 139 -15.10 -5.48 12.21
C SER A 139 -13.58 -5.70 12.12
N LEU A 140 -12.87 -4.97 11.25
CA LEU A 140 -11.44 -5.08 11.05
C LEU A 140 -10.69 -3.98 11.82
N ARG A 141 -10.02 -4.33 12.92
CA ARG A 141 -9.35 -3.33 13.77
C ARG A 141 -7.95 -2.97 13.29
N GLY A 142 -7.36 -3.77 12.40
CA GLY A 142 -6.06 -3.51 11.81
C GLY A 142 -5.50 -4.69 11.04
N ALA A 143 -4.20 -4.64 10.73
CA ALA A 143 -3.55 -5.65 9.89
C ALA A 143 -3.67 -7.09 10.44
N ARG A 144 -3.76 -7.28 11.77
CA ARG A 144 -3.97 -8.59 12.39
C ARG A 144 -5.33 -9.22 12.04
N ASP A 145 -6.34 -8.41 11.76
CA ASP A 145 -7.69 -8.88 11.44
C ASP A 145 -7.92 -8.97 9.92
N LEU A 146 -6.95 -8.49 9.12
CA LEU A 146 -6.99 -8.51 7.66
C LEU A 146 -5.97 -9.53 7.12
N PRO A 147 -6.32 -10.83 7.02
CA PRO A 147 -5.39 -11.84 6.52
C PRO A 147 -5.22 -11.80 5.00
N GLN A 148 -6.25 -11.37 4.27
CA GLN A 148 -6.27 -11.35 2.81
C GLN A 148 -7.32 -10.35 2.29
N PHE A 149 -7.16 -9.90 1.06
CA PHE A 149 -8.13 -9.07 0.32
C PHE A 149 -7.83 -9.08 -1.17
N ASP A 150 -8.82 -8.72 -1.99
CA ASP A 150 -8.65 -8.56 -3.42
C ASP A 150 -8.81 -7.10 -3.82
N ILE A 151 -7.93 -6.60 -4.69
CA ILE A 151 -8.06 -5.29 -5.33
C ILE A 151 -8.58 -5.49 -6.75
N VAL A 152 -9.74 -4.91 -7.05
CA VAL A 152 -10.33 -4.90 -8.39
C VAL A 152 -10.12 -3.51 -8.99
N TRP A 153 -9.60 -3.47 -10.20
CA TRP A 153 -9.21 -2.24 -10.87
C TRP A 153 -9.46 -2.31 -12.37
N ARG A 154 -9.55 -1.12 -12.97
CA ARG A 154 -9.82 -0.95 -14.40
C ARG A 154 -8.89 0.11 -14.98
N VAL A 155 -8.37 -0.16 -16.17
CA VAL A 155 -7.67 0.82 -16.99
C VAL A 155 -8.37 0.88 -18.34
N HIS A 156 -8.74 2.09 -18.74
CA HIS A 156 -9.32 2.37 -20.06
C HIS A 156 -8.16 2.71 -21.01
N THR A 157 -7.99 1.88 -22.04
CA THR A 157 -6.94 2.02 -23.07
C THR A 157 -7.56 2.47 -24.40
N ASP A 158 -6.70 2.66 -25.41
CA ASP A 158 -7.08 2.83 -26.81
C ASP A 158 -7.97 1.70 -27.33
N ASP A 159 -7.62 0.46 -27.00
CA ASP A 159 -8.23 -0.72 -27.59
C ASP A 159 -9.48 -1.19 -26.82
N ARG A 160 -9.44 -1.10 -25.49
CA ARG A 160 -10.45 -1.69 -24.58
C ARG A 160 -10.31 -1.22 -23.14
N VAL A 161 -11.33 -1.52 -22.35
CA VAL A 161 -11.23 -1.50 -20.88
C VAL A 161 -10.60 -2.81 -20.42
N VAL A 162 -9.46 -2.73 -19.73
CA VAL A 162 -8.83 -3.87 -19.07
C VAL A 162 -9.27 -3.88 -17.61
N THR A 163 -9.98 -4.94 -17.22
CA THR A 163 -10.39 -5.18 -15.82
C THR A 163 -9.57 -6.33 -15.26
N GLN A 164 -9.03 -6.15 -14.06
CA GLN A 164 -8.21 -7.15 -13.38
C GLN A 164 -8.48 -7.17 -11.89
N ARG A 165 -8.06 -8.27 -11.26
CA ARG A 165 -8.15 -8.49 -9.82
C ARG A 165 -6.78 -8.95 -9.31
N THR A 166 -6.31 -8.30 -8.25
CA THR A 166 -5.04 -8.64 -7.58
C THR A 166 -5.34 -9.15 -6.16
N PRO A 167 -5.22 -10.46 -5.90
CA PRO A 167 -5.33 -11.00 -4.56
C PRO A 167 -4.08 -10.69 -3.75
N PHE A 168 -4.24 -10.37 -2.46
CA PHE A 168 -3.16 -10.13 -1.51
C PHE A 168 -3.31 -11.02 -0.28
N GLU A 169 -2.18 -11.52 0.22
CA GLU A 169 -2.06 -12.26 1.46
C GLU A 169 -1.15 -11.52 2.45
N ARG A 170 -1.53 -11.54 3.72
CA ARG A 170 -0.70 -11.02 4.81
C ARG A 170 0.44 -12.00 5.11
N ARG A 171 1.64 -11.44 5.22
CA ARG A 171 2.84 -12.13 5.68
C ARG A 171 3.33 -11.52 6.99
N THR A 172 3.86 -12.37 7.86
CA THR A 172 4.49 -11.93 9.10
C THR A 172 5.94 -11.56 8.82
N ILE A 173 6.38 -10.43 9.36
CA ILE A 173 7.80 -10.06 9.39
C ILE A 173 8.41 -10.79 10.57
N GLU A 174 9.30 -11.74 10.29
CA GLU A 174 10.08 -12.41 11.33
C GLU A 174 11.18 -11.44 11.81
N PRO A 175 11.22 -11.09 13.11
CA PRO A 175 12.30 -10.27 13.62
C PRO A 175 13.63 -11.02 13.45
N PRO A 176 14.74 -10.31 13.16
CA PRO A 176 16.04 -10.96 13.04
C PRO A 176 16.35 -11.73 14.34
N PRO A 177 17.00 -12.91 14.26
CA PRO A 177 17.39 -13.63 15.46
C PRO A 177 18.25 -12.73 16.35
N SER A 178 17.94 -12.70 17.64
CA SER A 178 18.55 -11.81 18.64
C SER A 178 20.05 -12.07 18.91
N THR A 179 20.67 -12.98 18.17
CA THR A 179 22.10 -13.31 18.25
C THR A 179 22.87 -12.68 17.10
N VAL A 180 22.95 -11.35 17.05
CA VAL A 180 24.12 -10.69 16.47
C VAL A 180 25.10 -10.47 17.62
N THR A 181 25.85 -11.53 17.94
CA THR A 181 27.10 -11.34 18.69
C THR A 181 27.99 -10.47 17.82
N TYR A 182 28.19 -9.21 18.23
CA TYR A 182 29.21 -8.33 17.65
C TYR A 182 30.59 -8.96 17.88
N GLY A 183 30.96 -9.88 17.01
CA GLY A 183 32.35 -10.27 16.81
C GLY A 183 33.04 -9.11 16.13
N TYR A 184 33.78 -8.30 16.91
CA TYR A 184 34.80 -7.40 16.40
C TYR A 184 35.89 -8.25 15.72
N GLY A 185 35.65 -8.65 14.48
CA GLY A 185 36.61 -9.30 13.61
C GLY A 185 36.93 -8.39 12.44
N TYR A 186 38.08 -7.72 12.50
CA TYR A 186 38.69 -7.10 11.34
C TYR A 186 38.92 -8.18 10.27
N GLY A 187 38.07 -8.23 9.25
CA GLY A 187 38.16 -9.19 8.16
C GLY A 187 37.38 -8.71 6.96
N TRP A 188 38.09 -8.37 5.90
CA TRP A 188 37.54 -8.23 4.55
C TRP A 188 36.79 -9.53 4.20
N GLY A 189 35.47 -9.47 4.08
CA GLY A 189 34.65 -10.63 3.75
C GLY A 189 33.21 -10.23 3.49
N GLY A 190 32.75 -10.43 2.26
CA GLY A 190 31.37 -10.20 1.85
C GLY A 190 30.40 -10.95 2.75
N GLY A 191 29.56 -10.20 3.48
CA GLY A 191 28.49 -10.76 4.29
C GLY A 191 27.39 -11.28 3.38
N ALA A 192 27.17 -12.58 3.45
CA ALA A 192 26.10 -13.30 2.75
C ALA A 192 24.72 -12.80 3.22
N TYR A 193 24.09 -11.97 2.40
CA TYR A 193 22.67 -11.61 2.51
C TYR A 193 21.99 -11.99 1.17
N PRO A 194 21.00 -12.90 1.13
CA PRO A 194 20.33 -13.26 -0.13
C PRO A 194 19.28 -12.22 -0.59
N TYR A 195 19.09 -11.11 0.12
CA TYR A 195 17.97 -10.20 -0.11
C TYR A 195 18.41 -8.73 -0.16
N TRP A 196 19.22 -8.38 -1.16
CA TRP A 196 19.59 -7.02 -1.57
C TRP A 196 18.44 -6.03 -1.86
N TRP A 197 17.17 -6.42 -1.74
CA TRP A 197 16.00 -5.60 -2.08
C TRP A 197 15.21 -5.06 -0.86
N TYR A 198 15.64 -5.31 0.38
CA TYR A 198 14.83 -5.00 1.57
C TYR A 198 15.59 -4.22 2.66
N ASP A 199 15.24 -2.94 2.84
CA ASP A 199 15.49 -2.15 4.06
C ASP A 199 14.15 -1.53 4.53
N PRO A 200 13.49 -2.09 5.56
CA PRO A 200 12.18 -1.65 6.04
C PRO A 200 12.24 -0.54 7.11
N PHE A 201 13.42 -0.01 7.45
CA PHE A 201 13.58 0.93 8.58
C PHE A 201 13.28 2.40 8.25
N PHE A 202 12.86 2.71 7.02
CA PHE A 202 12.64 4.08 6.55
C PHE A 202 11.19 4.37 6.14
N TYR A 203 10.23 4.46 7.09
CA TYR A 203 9.08 5.38 6.97
C TYR A 203 8.53 5.86 8.33
N PRO A 204 8.14 7.14 8.47
CA PRO A 204 7.51 7.66 9.68
C PRO A 204 6.06 7.17 9.82
N ARG A 205 5.64 6.87 11.06
CA ARG A 205 4.29 6.38 11.46
C ARG A 205 3.13 7.38 11.24
N SER A 206 3.39 8.46 10.52
CA SER A 206 2.43 9.48 10.15
C SER A 206 2.92 10.13 8.87
N VAL A 207 2.20 9.94 7.77
CA VAL A 207 2.39 10.78 6.57
C VAL A 207 1.68 12.09 6.86
N VAL A 208 2.44 13.12 7.21
CA VAL A 208 1.96 14.50 7.12
C VAL A 208 2.18 14.92 5.67
N ILE A 209 1.11 15.31 4.99
CA ILE A 209 1.16 15.83 3.62
C ILE A 209 2.10 17.04 3.61
N GLN A 210 3.21 16.93 2.89
CA GLN A 210 4.09 18.07 2.65
C GLN A 210 3.39 18.99 1.64
N ARG A 211 2.92 20.17 2.08
CA ARG A 211 2.28 21.18 1.22
C ARG A 211 3.24 21.62 0.11
N GLY A 212 3.01 21.15 -1.11
CA GLY A 212 3.41 21.88 -2.33
C GLY A 212 2.54 23.15 -2.47
N PRO A 213 3.04 24.24 -3.06
CA PRO A 213 2.34 25.51 -3.09
C PRO A 213 1.29 25.54 -4.21
N ALA A 214 0.05 25.18 -3.87
CA ALA A 214 -1.21 25.76 -4.37
C ALA A 214 -2.34 24.94 -3.75
N GLN A 215 -3.35 25.61 -3.18
CA GLN A 215 -4.35 24.96 -2.35
C GLN A 215 -5.19 23.91 -3.13
N PRO A 216 -5.24 22.65 -2.68
CA PRO A 216 -6.12 21.65 -3.29
C PRO A 216 -7.57 21.90 -2.88
N ARG A 217 -8.45 22.00 -3.88
CA ARG A 217 -9.89 21.86 -3.65
C ARG A 217 -10.17 20.39 -3.32
N VAL A 218 -10.46 20.13 -2.06
CA VAL A 218 -10.94 18.83 -1.56
C VAL A 218 -12.33 18.57 -2.15
N TYR A 219 -12.46 17.50 -2.94
CA TYR A 219 -13.76 17.04 -3.44
C TYR A 219 -14.35 16.04 -2.44
N TYR A 220 -15.32 16.51 -1.64
CA TYR A 220 -16.11 15.68 -0.74
C TYR A 220 -17.17 14.93 -1.55
N TYR A 221 -17.12 13.60 -1.58
CA TYR A 221 -18.23 12.78 -2.04
C TYR A 221 -19.16 12.49 -0.84
N GLY A 222 -20.14 13.36 -0.64
CA GLY A 222 -21.23 13.13 0.30
C GLY A 222 -22.25 12.15 -0.29
N TYR A 223 -22.53 11.04 0.40
CA TYR A 223 -23.74 10.26 0.15
C TYR A 223 -24.95 11.00 0.75
N PRO A 224 -26.04 11.22 0.00
CA PRO A 224 -27.32 11.59 0.60
C PRO A 224 -27.89 10.39 1.38
N ARG A 225 -28.49 10.68 2.53
CA ARG A 225 -29.29 9.73 3.33
C ARG A 225 -30.61 9.41 2.64
#